data_AF-A0A2V8ZET1-F1
#
_entry.id   AF-A0A2V8ZET1-F1
#
_cell.length_a   1.000
_cell.length_b   1.000
_cell.length_c   1.000
_cell.angle_alpha   90.00
_cell.angle_beta   90.00
_cell.angle_gamma   90.00
#
_symmetry.space_group_name_H-M   'P 1'
#
loop_
_entity.id
_entity.type
_entity.pdbx_description
1 polymer ?
#
loop_
_entity_poly.entity_id
_entity_poly.type
_entity_poly.pdbx_seq_one_letter_code
_entity_poly.pdbx_strand_id
1 'polypeptide(L)'
;MMQRILNSKNLVAFVLAAATGMTLYFRVPFPEGNIFLRVMALRSPSGFEVLRYSYTLFLFSTPYIGMAVRTDGGVSLSSNYVFFAVLADRHMSLDFDKLSLLRAIESSGERNSMARKRYQKGQLWLEPDGWHGRWREDVIVNGVRRRPRRHGIIGSLKDYPTKRLAQRALDAHIAHVNKISYRPMPTAKFADFAQNWESKVLSQYKESTVINYRTHIWKHLVPFFGEYSMKDLNPEMIQQFVSTSVVSPKTTKNICITLQSMWTTARAWGYVSHNLMEGVVLPDVKRVQPFFFSQREIQLILARAQEPHRTWYGLAAETGLRAGELCGLTVDDIDIERGMLQVRQSAWRGKLGDPKTDDSIRVVELSPQACAHLKTFLKSWHPNERRLLFATCNGTPWDQNMLLKRRFRPLLRSLGIQVPRGNGFHAFRHANATLMNSFGASQKLRQQRLGHADGSPVTETIYTHVISEDGRRIAAQLGKAVWGVLDPSWTLKENSSGVESPKPLYLN
;
A
#
# COMPACT_ATOMS: atom_id res chain seq x y z
N MET A 1 43.57 -44.20 16.53
CA MET A 1 43.31 -44.62 15.13
C MET A 1 41.83 -44.45 14.73
N MET A 2 40.86 -44.93 15.53
CA MET A 2 39.41 -44.75 15.28
C MET A 2 38.93 -43.29 15.18
N GLN A 3 39.41 -42.38 16.02
CA GLN A 3 39.03 -40.95 15.98
C GLN A 3 39.46 -40.22 14.69
N ARG A 4 40.55 -40.67 14.05
CA ARG A 4 41.03 -40.11 12.78
C ARG A 4 40.19 -40.58 11.59
N ILE A 5 39.57 -41.76 11.70
CA ILE A 5 38.67 -42.33 10.70
C ILE A 5 37.32 -41.59 10.73
N LEU A 6 36.79 -41.27 11.92
CA LEU A 6 35.53 -40.54 12.10
C LEU A 6 35.61 -39.05 11.70
N ASN A 7 36.77 -38.41 11.81
CA ASN A 7 36.96 -37.01 11.39
C ASN A 7 37.29 -36.83 9.90
N SER A 8 37.40 -37.92 9.13
CA SER A 8 37.57 -37.87 7.68
C SER A 8 36.22 -37.54 7.02
N LYS A 9 36.01 -36.26 6.69
CA LYS A 9 34.79 -35.75 6.04
C LYS A 9 34.44 -36.51 4.76
N ASN A 10 35.45 -36.97 4.02
CA ASN A 10 35.26 -37.75 2.80
C ASN A 10 34.77 -39.18 3.11
N LEU A 11 35.25 -39.79 4.20
CA LEU A 11 34.85 -41.14 4.60
C LEU A 11 33.42 -41.14 5.19
N VAL A 12 33.06 -40.13 5.98
CA VAL A 12 31.68 -39.96 6.49
C VAL A 12 30.69 -39.70 5.35
N ALA A 13 31.05 -38.85 4.39
CA ALA A 13 30.24 -38.61 3.19
C ALA A 13 30.10 -39.87 2.32
N PHE A 14 31.16 -40.68 2.20
CA PHE A 14 31.15 -41.92 1.43
C PHE A 14 30.32 -43.03 2.11
N VAL A 15 30.42 -43.17 3.44
CA VAL A 15 29.64 -44.13 4.23
C VAL A 15 28.16 -43.75 4.26
N LEU A 16 27.83 -42.46 4.40
CA LEU A 16 26.46 -41.97 4.28
C LEU A 16 25.91 -42.15 2.85
N ALA A 17 26.72 -41.92 1.82
CA ALA A 17 26.35 -42.17 0.43
C ALA A 17 26.14 -43.65 0.12
N ALA A 18 26.91 -44.55 0.74
CA ALA A 18 26.74 -45.99 0.60
C ALA A 18 25.49 -46.51 1.33
N ALA A 19 25.17 -45.97 2.51
CA ALA A 19 24.01 -46.38 3.30
C ALA A 19 22.67 -45.78 2.82
N THR A 20 22.68 -44.58 2.24
CA THR A 20 21.45 -43.85 1.84
C THR A 20 21.33 -43.57 0.35
N GLY A 21 22.39 -43.81 -0.44
CA GLY A 21 22.43 -43.48 -1.87
C GLY A 21 22.49 -41.99 -2.19
N MET A 22 22.84 -41.12 -1.23
CA MET A 22 22.90 -39.66 -1.39
C MET A 22 24.32 -39.09 -1.28
N THR A 23 24.69 -38.21 -2.19
CA THR A 23 25.94 -37.40 -2.10
C THR A 23 25.60 -35.95 -1.78
N LEU A 24 26.13 -35.42 -0.66
CA LEU A 24 25.94 -34.04 -0.20
C LEU A 24 27.27 -33.27 -0.19
N TYR A 25 27.25 -32.02 -0.63
CA TYR A 25 28.43 -31.14 -0.68
C TYR A 25 28.18 -29.83 0.08
N PHE A 26 29.14 -29.43 0.91
CA PHE A 26 29.14 -28.16 1.66
C PHE A 26 30.27 -27.24 1.16
N ARG A 27 30.01 -25.93 1.02
CA ARG A 27 31.02 -24.93 0.58
C ARG A 27 31.26 -23.87 1.66
N VAL A 28 32.53 -23.47 1.87
CA VAL A 28 33.06 -22.54 2.91
C VAL A 28 33.91 -21.45 2.21
N PRO A 29 34.03 -20.17 2.67
CA PRO A 29 33.67 -19.63 3.98
C PRO A 29 32.21 -19.24 4.14
N PHE A 30 31.79 -19.40 5.39
CA PHE A 30 30.47 -19.27 5.96
C PHE A 30 30.17 -17.80 6.32
N PRO A 31 29.00 -17.24 5.99
CA PRO A 31 28.42 -16.20 6.85
C PRO A 31 26.91 -16.39 7.12
N GLU A 32 26.45 -15.66 8.14
CA GLU A 32 25.10 -15.57 8.69
C GLU A 32 24.00 -15.49 7.63
N GLY A 33 23.07 -16.45 7.64
CA GLY A 33 21.71 -16.16 7.20
C GLY A 33 20.94 -17.23 6.43
N ASN A 34 21.55 -18.15 5.67
CA ASN A 34 20.78 -19.17 4.94
C ASN A 34 21.55 -20.48 4.69
N ILE A 35 20.92 -21.61 4.99
CA ILE A 35 21.44 -22.97 4.71
C ILE A 35 21.01 -23.38 3.30
N PHE A 36 21.96 -23.70 2.43
CA PHE A 36 21.69 -24.29 1.12
C PHE A 36 22.13 -25.76 1.11
N LEU A 37 21.15 -26.67 1.06
CA LEU A 37 21.39 -28.10 0.87
C LEU A 37 21.31 -28.43 -0.62
N ARG A 38 22.42 -28.91 -1.19
CA ARG A 38 22.48 -29.37 -2.58
C ARG A 38 22.49 -30.89 -2.60
N VAL A 39 21.35 -31.49 -2.92
CA VAL A 39 21.21 -32.93 -3.16
C VAL A 39 21.61 -33.20 -4.60
N MET A 40 22.68 -33.98 -4.82
CA MET A 40 23.19 -34.22 -6.19
C MET A 40 22.61 -35.46 -6.86
N ALA A 41 22.16 -36.46 -6.09
CA ALA A 41 21.44 -37.63 -6.60
C ALA A 41 20.76 -38.39 -5.45
N LEU A 42 19.55 -38.92 -5.68
CA LEU A 42 18.97 -40.01 -4.89
C LEU A 42 18.88 -41.24 -5.78
N ARG A 43 19.41 -42.37 -5.31
CA ARG A 43 19.39 -43.63 -6.07
C ARG A 43 18.32 -44.63 -5.60
N SER A 44 17.72 -44.45 -4.41
CA SER A 44 16.71 -45.37 -3.87
C SER A 44 15.36 -44.69 -3.59
N PRO A 45 14.22 -45.32 -3.96
CA PRO A 45 12.87 -44.80 -3.67
C PRO A 45 12.56 -44.70 -2.17
N SER A 46 13.09 -45.62 -1.35
CA SER A 46 12.93 -45.61 0.11
C SER A 46 13.64 -44.43 0.79
N GLY A 47 14.79 -44.00 0.25
CA GLY A 47 15.48 -42.79 0.72
C GLY A 47 14.69 -41.51 0.49
N PHE A 48 13.83 -41.48 -0.54
CA PHE A 48 12.95 -40.35 -0.82
C PHE A 48 11.84 -40.22 0.21
N GLU A 49 11.18 -41.33 0.59
CA GLU A 49 10.12 -41.30 1.60
C GLU A 49 10.63 -40.87 2.98
N VAL A 50 11.81 -41.35 3.40
CA VAL A 50 12.42 -40.91 4.67
C VAL A 50 12.69 -39.40 4.65
N LEU A 51 13.16 -38.85 3.52
CA LEU A 51 13.41 -37.42 3.37
C LEU A 51 12.10 -36.61 3.34
N ARG A 52 11.05 -37.14 2.71
CA ARG A 52 9.71 -36.56 2.69
C ARG A 52 9.10 -36.47 4.09
N TYR A 53 9.16 -37.55 4.88
CA TYR A 53 8.61 -37.58 6.24
C TYR A 53 9.42 -36.71 7.21
N SER A 54 10.75 -36.76 7.16
CA SER A 54 11.59 -35.90 7.99
C SER A 54 11.40 -34.42 7.64
N TYR A 55 11.26 -34.07 6.37
CA TYR A 55 10.93 -32.70 5.94
C TYR A 55 9.53 -32.25 6.41
N THR A 56 8.53 -33.14 6.34
CA THR A 56 7.18 -32.85 6.83
C THR A 56 7.21 -32.55 8.34
N LEU A 57 8.04 -33.28 9.10
CA LEU A 57 8.27 -33.02 10.53
C LEU A 57 8.95 -31.67 10.78
N PHE A 58 9.89 -31.26 9.91
CA PHE A 58 10.62 -29.97 10.01
C PHE A 58 9.79 -28.74 9.59
N LEU A 59 8.85 -28.90 8.65
CA LEU A 59 7.92 -27.84 8.22
C LEU A 59 7.01 -27.35 9.36
N PHE A 60 6.71 -28.22 10.32
CA PHE A 60 5.92 -27.84 11.51
C PHE A 60 6.76 -27.20 12.62
N SER A 61 8.09 -27.29 12.57
CA SER A 61 8.98 -26.74 13.61
C SER A 61 9.78 -25.50 13.19
N THR A 62 9.96 -25.23 11.87
CA THR A 62 10.73 -24.06 11.41
C THR A 62 10.23 -23.50 10.06
N PRO A 63 9.91 -22.19 9.94
CA PRO A 63 9.09 -21.65 8.85
C PRO A 63 9.82 -21.29 7.53
N TYR A 64 11.04 -21.78 7.26
CA TYR A 64 11.90 -21.26 6.18
C TYR A 64 12.46 -22.26 5.15
N ILE A 65 11.87 -23.45 4.97
CA ILE A 65 12.37 -24.39 3.96
C ILE A 65 11.24 -24.80 3.01
N GLY A 66 11.35 -24.45 1.73
CA GLY A 66 10.47 -24.90 0.64
C GLY A 66 11.19 -25.87 -0.30
N MET A 67 10.57 -27.00 -0.63
CA MET A 67 11.02 -27.91 -1.69
C MET A 67 9.91 -28.05 -2.75
N ALA A 68 10.28 -28.04 -4.03
CA ALA A 68 9.36 -28.33 -5.14
C ALA A 68 9.58 -29.76 -5.66
N VAL A 69 8.50 -30.53 -5.83
CA VAL A 69 8.49 -31.86 -6.44
C VAL A 69 7.50 -31.84 -7.60
N ARG A 70 7.92 -32.26 -8.79
CA ARG A 70 7.03 -32.58 -9.92
C ARG A 70 7.05 -34.08 -10.13
N THR A 71 5.88 -34.70 -10.11
CA THR A 71 5.67 -36.09 -10.52
C THR A 71 4.98 -36.09 -11.87
N ASP A 72 5.67 -36.51 -12.93
CA ASP A 72 5.00 -36.94 -14.15
C ASP A 72 5.29 -38.42 -14.38
N GLY A 73 4.22 -39.19 -14.57
CA GLY A 73 4.31 -40.59 -14.96
C GLY A 73 4.71 -40.77 -16.42
N GLY A 74 5.25 -41.96 -16.74
CA GLY A 74 5.30 -42.48 -18.11
C GLY A 74 6.69 -42.78 -18.70
N VAL A 75 7.31 -43.87 -18.22
CA VAL A 75 8.10 -44.90 -18.96
C VAL A 75 9.33 -44.53 -19.83
N SER A 76 10.43 -45.21 -19.45
CA SER A 76 11.63 -45.71 -20.16
C SER A 76 12.85 -44.82 -20.46
N LEU A 77 13.85 -45.04 -19.59
CA LEU A 77 15.27 -45.42 -19.84
C LEU A 77 16.20 -44.49 -20.64
N SER A 78 17.34 -44.26 -19.97
CA SER A 78 18.65 -43.74 -20.43
C SER A 78 18.87 -42.22 -20.41
N SER A 79 19.42 -41.79 -19.27
CA SER A 79 20.53 -40.85 -19.13
C SER A 79 20.50 -39.52 -19.88
N ASN A 80 19.99 -38.48 -19.21
CA ASN A 80 20.69 -37.22 -18.90
C ASN A 80 19.68 -36.09 -18.69
N TYR A 81 19.38 -35.71 -17.45
CA TYR A 81 18.74 -34.42 -17.21
C TYR A 81 19.32 -33.73 -15.97
N VAL A 82 19.84 -32.52 -16.23
CA VAL A 82 20.28 -31.52 -15.26
C VAL A 82 19.05 -30.71 -14.83
N PHE A 83 18.83 -30.53 -13.53
CA PHE A 83 17.80 -29.62 -13.02
C PHE A 83 18.42 -28.55 -12.10
N PHE A 84 18.04 -27.30 -12.37
CA PHE A 84 18.37 -26.08 -11.62
C PHE A 84 17.11 -25.58 -10.90
N ALA A 85 17.28 -24.93 -9.73
CA ALA A 85 16.24 -24.11 -9.13
C ALA A 85 16.80 -22.75 -8.69
N VAL A 86 16.05 -21.69 -9.01
CA VAL A 86 16.23 -20.27 -8.73
C VAL A 86 15.08 -19.83 -7.82
N LEU A 87 15.36 -18.96 -6.85
CA LEU A 87 14.39 -18.33 -5.94
C LEU A 87 13.56 -17.25 -6.66
N ALA A 88 12.25 -17.21 -6.41
CA ALA A 88 11.41 -16.05 -6.70
C ALA A 88 10.40 -15.77 -5.57
N ASP A 89 10.25 -14.48 -5.29
CA ASP A 89 9.41 -13.82 -4.29
C ASP A 89 7.90 -13.99 -4.59
N ARG A 90 7.04 -13.79 -3.57
CA ARG A 90 5.64 -14.28 -3.49
C ARG A 90 4.60 -13.64 -4.42
N HIS A 91 4.98 -12.86 -5.43
CA HIS A 91 4.01 -12.23 -6.34
C HIS A 91 4.56 -12.07 -7.77
N MET A 92 4.51 -13.14 -8.58
CA MET A 92 4.56 -13.01 -10.04
C MET A 92 4.02 -14.28 -10.73
N SER A 93 2.95 -14.16 -11.51
CA SER A 93 2.58 -15.19 -12.50
C SER A 93 3.55 -15.11 -13.67
N LEU A 94 4.24 -16.22 -13.95
CA LEU A 94 5.17 -16.33 -15.08
C LEU A 94 4.42 -16.89 -16.30
N ASP A 95 4.30 -16.04 -17.32
CA ASP A 95 3.81 -16.39 -18.64
C ASP A 95 4.97 -16.97 -19.47
N PHE A 96 4.94 -18.28 -19.73
CA PHE A 96 6.08 -19.04 -20.27
C PHE A 96 6.37 -18.73 -21.74
N ASP A 97 5.43 -18.16 -22.50
CA ASP A 97 5.64 -17.74 -23.88
C ASP A 97 6.47 -16.44 -24.01
N LYS A 98 6.64 -15.67 -22.93
CA LYS A 98 7.55 -14.51 -22.91
C LYS A 98 9.02 -14.90 -22.71
N LEU A 99 9.31 -16.10 -22.19
CA LEU A 99 10.69 -16.57 -21.96
C LEU A 99 11.36 -17.06 -23.25
N SER A 100 10.60 -17.56 -24.22
CA SER A 100 11.10 -17.90 -25.56
C SER A 100 11.41 -16.65 -26.37
N LEU A 101 10.57 -15.60 -26.26
CA LEU A 101 10.83 -14.28 -26.84
C LEU A 101 12.08 -13.60 -26.26
N LEU A 102 12.34 -13.73 -24.95
CA LEU A 102 13.56 -13.18 -24.33
C LEU A 102 14.83 -13.88 -24.84
N ARG A 103 14.78 -15.19 -25.15
CA ARG A 103 15.90 -15.91 -25.78
C ARG A 103 16.09 -15.56 -27.26
N ALA A 104 15.02 -15.24 -27.98
CA ALA A 104 15.08 -14.81 -29.38
C ALA A 104 15.59 -13.35 -29.52
N ILE A 105 15.32 -12.49 -28.54
CA ILE A 105 15.83 -11.11 -28.49
C ILE A 105 17.32 -11.09 -28.12
N GLU A 106 17.81 -12.02 -27.29
CA GLU A 106 19.24 -12.15 -26.98
C GLU A 106 20.07 -12.70 -28.15
N SER A 107 19.48 -13.44 -29.08
CA SER A 107 20.19 -14.01 -30.24
C SER A 107 20.14 -13.17 -31.52
N SER A 108 19.28 -12.14 -31.57
CA SER A 108 19.10 -11.26 -32.74
C SER A 108 19.69 -9.85 -32.58
N GLY A 109 20.28 -9.54 -31.42
CA GLY A 109 21.06 -8.32 -31.22
C GLY A 109 22.39 -8.39 -31.97
N GLU A 110 22.46 -7.70 -33.11
CA GLU A 110 23.62 -7.43 -33.94
C GLU A 110 24.97 -7.60 -33.21
N ARG A 111 25.76 -8.54 -33.72
CA ARG A 111 27.21 -8.57 -33.52
C ARG A 111 27.81 -7.29 -34.07
N ASN A 112 27.82 -6.21 -33.30
CA ASN A 112 28.72 -5.08 -33.44
C ASN A 112 28.59 -4.09 -32.27
N SER A 113 29.36 -4.31 -31.22
CA SER A 113 30.09 -3.25 -30.51
C SER A 113 30.73 -3.87 -29.26
N MET A 114 32.01 -4.24 -29.37
CA MET A 114 32.83 -4.55 -28.22
C MET A 114 32.80 -3.39 -27.23
N ALA A 115 31.98 -3.51 -26.18
CA ALA A 115 32.15 -2.71 -24.97
C ALA A 115 33.53 -3.06 -24.40
N ARG A 116 34.56 -2.29 -24.77
CA ARG A 116 35.92 -2.62 -24.37
C ARG A 116 36.02 -2.61 -22.84
N LYS A 117 36.53 -3.72 -22.31
CA LYS A 117 37.23 -3.95 -21.04
C LYS A 117 38.28 -2.85 -20.75
N ARG A 118 37.91 -1.58 -20.57
CA ARG A 118 38.86 -0.47 -20.41
C ARG A 118 38.88 0.06 -18.99
N TYR A 119 39.87 -0.40 -18.24
CA TYR A 119 40.35 0.29 -17.04
C TYR A 119 40.88 1.67 -17.43
N GLN A 120 40.42 2.72 -16.77
CA GLN A 120 40.92 4.09 -16.93
C GLN A 120 41.65 4.54 -15.67
N LYS A 121 42.79 5.22 -15.83
CA LYS A 121 43.55 5.84 -14.73
C LYS A 121 43.11 7.28 -14.41
N GLY A 122 42.28 7.88 -15.28
CA GLY A 122 41.99 9.31 -15.24
C GLY A 122 43.21 10.17 -15.57
N GLN A 123 43.05 11.49 -15.49
CA GLN A 123 44.13 12.47 -15.53
C GLN A 123 44.02 13.36 -14.29
N LEU A 124 45.13 13.62 -13.62
CA LEU A 124 45.21 14.44 -12.42
C LEU A 124 46.18 15.60 -12.63
N TRP A 125 45.78 16.81 -12.28
CA TRP A 125 46.63 17.99 -12.27
C TRP A 125 46.29 18.89 -11.07
N LEU A 126 47.13 19.88 -10.82
CA LEU A 126 46.99 20.80 -9.70
C LEU A 126 46.60 22.19 -10.21
N GLU A 127 45.60 22.79 -9.59
CA GLU A 127 45.18 24.18 -9.80
C GLU A 127 45.19 24.93 -8.44
N PRO A 128 45.03 26.27 -8.40
CA PRO A 128 45.14 27.05 -7.16
C PRO A 128 44.15 26.65 -6.05
N ASP A 129 43.01 26.09 -6.42
CA ASP A 129 41.93 25.63 -5.54
C ASP A 129 42.07 24.16 -5.11
N GLY A 130 43.00 23.38 -5.69
CA GLY A 130 43.30 22.02 -5.28
C GLY A 130 43.65 21.05 -6.41
N TRP A 131 43.56 19.76 -6.11
CA TRP A 131 43.79 18.69 -7.08
C TRP A 131 42.54 18.48 -7.94
N HIS A 132 42.70 18.60 -9.26
CA HIS A 132 41.64 18.34 -10.22
C HIS A 132 41.83 17.01 -10.93
N GLY A 133 40.72 16.30 -11.11
CA GLY A 133 40.65 15.01 -11.78
C GLY A 133 39.79 15.09 -13.03
N ARG A 134 40.14 14.31 -14.05
CA ARG A 134 39.37 14.15 -15.29
C ARG A 134 39.23 12.68 -15.65
N TRP A 135 38.00 12.26 -15.95
CA TRP A 135 37.68 10.89 -16.34
C TRP A 135 36.57 10.88 -17.40
N ARG A 136 36.24 9.70 -17.91
CA ARG A 136 35.12 9.50 -18.83
C ARG A 136 34.12 8.53 -18.23
N GLU A 137 32.86 8.93 -18.19
CA GLU A 137 31.77 8.12 -17.71
C GLU A 137 30.77 7.89 -18.86
N ASP A 138 30.29 6.67 -19.03
CA ASP A 138 29.26 6.40 -20.04
C ASP A 138 27.88 6.72 -19.45
N VAL A 139 27.10 7.50 -20.17
CA VAL A 139 25.78 7.96 -19.74
C VAL A 139 24.78 7.70 -20.84
N ILE A 140 23.59 7.21 -20.51
CA ILE A 140 22.50 7.08 -21.47
C ILE A 140 21.70 8.38 -21.42
N VAL A 141 21.71 9.13 -22.53
CA VAL A 141 20.90 10.35 -22.71
C VAL A 141 19.97 10.09 -23.88
N ASN A 142 18.66 10.12 -23.64
CA ASN A 142 17.62 9.84 -24.65
C ASN A 142 17.82 8.50 -25.38
N GLY A 143 18.20 7.45 -24.65
CA GLY A 143 18.46 6.12 -25.23
C GLY A 143 19.80 5.99 -25.97
N VAL A 144 20.52 7.09 -26.20
CA VAL A 144 21.84 7.07 -26.85
C VAL A 144 22.94 7.06 -25.81
N ARG A 145 23.85 6.08 -25.91
CA ARG A 145 25.05 6.02 -25.07
C ARG A 145 26.03 7.11 -25.49
N ARG A 146 26.24 8.09 -24.61
CA ARG A 146 27.27 9.11 -24.76
C ARG A 146 28.37 8.89 -23.73
N ARG A 147 29.60 9.28 -24.06
CA ARG A 147 30.75 9.20 -23.16
C ARG A 147 31.32 10.60 -22.88
N PRO A 148 30.59 11.46 -22.16
CA PRO A 148 31.08 12.78 -21.83
C PRO A 148 32.37 12.69 -20.99
N ARG A 149 33.24 13.68 -21.17
CA ARG A 149 34.42 13.89 -20.33
C ARG A 149 33.95 14.61 -19.07
N ARG A 150 34.19 14.01 -17.90
CA ARG A 150 33.91 14.59 -16.60
C ARG A 150 35.19 15.20 -16.04
N HIS A 151 35.06 16.32 -15.34
CA HIS A 151 36.11 16.94 -14.54
C HIS A 151 35.55 17.26 -13.15
N GLY A 152 36.41 17.36 -12.14
CA GLY A 152 36.00 17.76 -10.81
C GLY A 152 37.18 17.86 -9.86
N ILE A 153 36.99 18.60 -8.77
CA ILE A 153 37.96 18.72 -7.68
C ILE A 153 37.96 17.41 -6.90
N ILE A 154 39.13 16.79 -6.75
CA ILE A 154 39.33 15.55 -6.01
C ILE A 154 39.57 15.85 -4.53
N GLY A 155 40.28 16.93 -4.22
CA GLY A 155 40.47 17.43 -2.86
C GLY A 155 41.51 18.55 -2.80
N SER A 156 41.60 19.21 -1.64
CA SER A 156 42.52 20.31 -1.45
C SER A 156 43.97 19.84 -1.24
N LEU A 157 44.93 20.76 -1.29
CA LEU A 157 46.33 20.46 -0.94
C LEU A 157 46.49 20.01 0.53
N LYS A 158 45.58 20.46 1.40
CA LYS A 158 45.56 20.11 2.83
C LYS A 158 45.13 18.67 3.04
N ASP A 159 44.15 18.20 2.24
CA ASP A 159 43.64 16.83 2.32
C ASP A 159 44.60 15.84 1.66
N TYR A 160 45.21 16.25 0.53
CA TYR A 160 46.14 15.43 -0.24
C TYR A 160 47.47 16.16 -0.50
N PRO A 161 48.42 16.13 0.47
CA PRO A 161 49.69 16.83 0.34
C PRO A 161 50.59 16.33 -0.80
N THR A 162 50.37 15.10 -1.28
CA THR A 162 51.17 14.49 -2.34
C THR A 162 50.32 14.06 -3.52
N LYS A 163 50.90 14.15 -4.73
CA LYS A 163 50.27 13.65 -5.96
C LYS A 163 49.83 12.19 -5.87
N ARG A 164 50.57 11.35 -5.11
CA ARG A 164 50.22 9.93 -4.90
C ARG A 164 48.95 9.76 -4.07
N LEU A 165 48.75 10.57 -3.03
CA LEU A 165 47.52 10.54 -2.24
C LEU A 165 46.31 11.02 -3.05
N ALA A 166 46.48 12.11 -3.80
CA ALA A 166 45.45 12.61 -4.71
C ALA A 166 45.12 11.60 -5.82
N GLN A 167 46.12 10.89 -6.35
CA GLN A 167 45.89 9.82 -7.33
C GLN A 167 45.12 8.64 -6.73
N ARG A 168 45.41 8.24 -5.48
CA ARG A 168 44.62 7.20 -4.78
C ARG A 168 43.16 7.61 -4.59
N ALA A 169 42.92 8.87 -4.25
CA ALA A 169 41.56 9.42 -4.15
C ALA A 169 40.85 9.42 -5.52
N LEU A 170 41.55 9.81 -6.59
CA LEU A 170 41.02 9.73 -7.97
C LEU A 170 40.72 8.27 -8.38
N ASP A 171 41.60 7.32 -8.05
CA ASP A 171 41.41 5.90 -8.35
C ASP A 171 40.16 5.36 -7.64
N ALA A 172 39.91 5.78 -6.39
CA ALA A 172 38.69 5.45 -5.65
C ALA A 172 37.43 6.04 -6.31
N HIS A 173 37.49 7.30 -6.76
CA HIS A 173 36.39 7.94 -7.51
C HIS A 173 36.07 7.19 -8.82
N ILE A 174 37.10 6.75 -9.56
CA ILE A 174 36.94 6.07 -10.85
C ILE A 174 36.64 4.58 -10.67
N ALA A 175 36.94 3.99 -9.50
CA ALA A 175 36.79 2.56 -9.23
C ALA A 175 35.41 2.02 -9.63
N HIS A 176 34.34 2.76 -9.36
CA HIS A 176 32.98 2.38 -9.76
C HIS A 176 32.83 2.25 -11.28
N VAL A 177 33.38 3.19 -12.06
CA VAL A 177 33.33 3.17 -13.54
C VAL A 177 34.22 2.07 -14.12
N ASN A 178 35.30 1.72 -13.42
CA ASN A 178 36.21 0.63 -13.81
C ASN A 178 35.69 -0.77 -13.44
N LYS A 179 34.59 -0.89 -12.67
CA LYS A 179 34.01 -2.20 -12.35
C LYS A 179 33.53 -2.89 -13.62
N ILE A 180 33.79 -4.20 -13.72
CA ILE A 180 33.31 -5.03 -14.83
C ILE A 180 31.77 -5.03 -14.90
N SER A 181 31.10 -4.88 -13.76
CA SER A 181 29.64 -4.77 -13.63
C SER A 181 29.09 -3.37 -13.88
N TYR A 182 29.93 -2.39 -14.26
CA TYR A 182 29.48 -1.04 -14.53
C TYR A 182 28.49 -1.00 -15.69
N ARG A 183 27.29 -0.46 -15.43
CA ARG A 183 26.27 -0.19 -16.43
C ARG A 183 26.06 1.33 -16.52
N PRO A 184 26.13 1.94 -17.70
CA PRO A 184 25.86 3.36 -17.85
C PRO A 184 24.42 3.64 -17.41
N MET A 185 24.28 4.46 -16.36
CA MET A 185 22.96 4.83 -15.84
C MET A 185 22.32 5.90 -16.73
N PRO A 186 20.99 5.86 -16.95
CA PRO A 186 20.27 6.99 -17.48
C PRO A 186 20.50 8.21 -16.60
N THR A 187 20.84 9.35 -17.19
CA THR A 187 20.83 10.62 -16.47
C THR A 187 19.56 11.37 -16.83
N ALA A 188 18.73 11.62 -15.83
CA ALA A 188 17.53 12.42 -15.95
C ALA A 188 17.42 13.34 -14.73
N LYS A 189 16.75 14.48 -14.92
CA LYS A 189 16.31 15.30 -13.80
C LYS A 189 15.16 14.61 -13.07
N PHE A 190 14.93 15.00 -11.82
CA PHE A 190 13.82 14.46 -11.05
C PHE A 190 12.46 14.74 -11.70
N ALA A 191 12.27 15.94 -12.28
CA ALA A 191 11.03 16.30 -12.98
C ALA A 191 10.74 15.36 -14.17
N ASP A 192 11.74 15.09 -15.00
CA ASP A 192 11.62 14.19 -16.17
C ASP A 192 11.29 12.77 -15.73
N PHE A 193 11.98 12.29 -14.67
CA PHE A 193 11.71 10.99 -14.09
C PHE A 193 10.28 10.92 -13.53
N ALA A 194 9.83 11.96 -12.81
CA ALA A 194 8.51 12.02 -12.23
C ALA A 194 7.40 11.93 -13.29
N GLN A 195 7.55 12.66 -14.41
CA GLN A 195 6.61 12.60 -15.52
C GLN A 195 6.56 11.20 -16.16
N ASN A 196 7.72 10.60 -16.42
CA ASN A 196 7.82 9.26 -16.98
C ASN A 196 7.24 8.20 -16.01
N TRP A 197 7.52 8.33 -14.71
CA TRP A 197 6.99 7.46 -13.67
C TRP A 197 5.46 7.56 -13.57
N GLU A 198 4.93 8.78 -13.61
CA GLU A 198 3.48 9.02 -13.58
C GLU A 198 2.76 8.29 -14.71
N SER A 199 3.25 8.44 -15.94
CA SER A 199 2.62 7.84 -17.13
C SER A 199 2.61 6.30 -17.11
N LYS A 200 3.64 5.68 -16.53
CA LYS A 200 3.85 4.22 -16.58
C LYS A 200 3.30 3.49 -15.36
N VAL A 201 3.32 4.14 -14.19
CA VAL A 201 3.02 3.49 -12.92
C VAL A 201 1.63 3.87 -12.41
N LEU A 202 1.21 5.14 -12.53
CA LEU A 202 -0.07 5.57 -11.95
C LEU A 202 -1.30 5.02 -12.69
N SER A 203 -1.15 4.56 -13.94
CA SER A 203 -2.24 3.92 -14.70
C SER A 203 -2.79 2.65 -14.03
N GLN A 204 -2.01 2.02 -13.14
CA GLN A 204 -2.41 0.82 -12.42
C GLN A 204 -3.16 1.09 -11.10
N TYR A 205 -3.26 2.36 -10.69
CA TYR A 205 -3.85 2.74 -9.41
C TYR A 205 -5.28 3.29 -9.58
N LYS A 206 -6.11 3.13 -8.55
CA LYS A 206 -7.43 3.78 -8.47
C LYS A 206 -7.28 5.30 -8.56
N GLU A 207 -8.22 5.97 -9.23
CA GLU A 207 -8.22 7.42 -9.50
C GLU A 207 -7.93 8.28 -8.25
N SER A 208 -8.51 7.92 -7.10
CA SER A 208 -8.28 8.65 -5.84
C SER A 208 -6.83 8.59 -5.37
N THR A 209 -6.15 7.46 -5.59
CA THR A 209 -4.71 7.30 -5.31
C THR A 209 -3.90 8.11 -6.31
N VAL A 210 -4.24 8.05 -7.60
CA VAL A 210 -3.57 8.82 -8.66
C VAL A 210 -3.59 10.32 -8.35
N ILE A 211 -4.73 10.87 -7.96
CA ILE A 211 -4.84 12.30 -7.58
C ILE A 211 -3.95 12.65 -6.39
N ASN A 212 -3.89 11.79 -5.36
CA ASN A 212 -3.03 12.04 -4.20
C ASN A 212 -1.55 12.01 -4.59
N TYR A 213 -1.13 11.01 -5.37
CA TYR A 213 0.25 10.91 -5.87
C TYR A 213 0.61 12.10 -6.75
N ARG A 214 -0.24 12.48 -7.71
CA ARG A 214 -0.05 13.70 -8.52
C ARG A 214 0.11 14.94 -7.66
N THR A 215 -0.69 15.07 -6.61
CA THR A 215 -0.58 16.20 -5.67
C THR A 215 0.78 16.18 -4.96
N HIS A 216 1.20 15.03 -4.42
CA HIS A 216 2.52 14.91 -3.79
C HIS A 216 3.66 15.25 -4.76
N ILE A 217 3.59 14.73 -5.99
CA ILE A 217 4.61 14.91 -7.02
C ILE A 217 4.69 16.39 -7.43
N TRP A 218 3.62 16.94 -8.01
CA TRP A 218 3.70 18.23 -8.69
C TRP A 218 3.57 19.43 -7.75
N LYS A 219 2.92 19.27 -6.60
CA LYS A 219 2.78 20.36 -5.63
C LYS A 219 3.93 20.42 -4.63
N HIS A 220 4.59 19.30 -4.34
CA HIS A 220 5.56 19.24 -3.24
C HIS A 220 6.95 18.73 -3.68
N LEU A 221 7.04 17.62 -4.40
CA LEU A 221 8.33 17.02 -4.75
C LEU A 221 9.02 17.74 -5.91
N VAL A 222 8.34 17.96 -7.03
CA VAL A 222 8.91 18.61 -8.22
C VAL A 222 9.35 20.05 -7.95
N PRO A 223 8.59 20.89 -7.22
CA PRO A 223 9.06 22.25 -6.90
C PRO A 223 10.37 22.28 -6.10
N PHE A 224 10.67 21.24 -5.31
CA PHE A 224 11.87 21.18 -4.49
C PHE A 224 13.02 20.43 -5.21
N PHE A 225 12.73 19.28 -5.82
CA PHE A 225 13.75 18.38 -6.39
C PHE A 225 13.86 18.45 -7.92
N GLY A 226 12.92 19.11 -8.60
CA GLY A 226 12.68 18.97 -10.05
C GLY A 226 13.91 19.17 -10.93
N GLU A 227 14.72 20.18 -10.65
CA GLU A 227 15.92 20.52 -11.42
C GLU A 227 17.15 19.67 -11.08
N TYR A 228 17.12 18.96 -9.95
CA TYR A 228 18.22 18.12 -9.53
C TYR A 228 18.31 16.85 -10.38
N SER A 229 19.53 16.47 -10.71
CA SER A 229 19.82 15.17 -11.29
C SER A 229 19.49 14.08 -10.28
N MET A 230 18.85 12.99 -10.72
CA MET A 230 18.49 11.85 -9.87
C MET A 230 19.69 11.26 -9.11
N LYS A 231 20.90 11.35 -9.68
CA LYS A 231 22.13 10.84 -9.04
C LYS A 231 22.62 11.70 -7.87
N ASP A 232 22.30 12.99 -7.89
CA ASP A 232 22.84 13.96 -6.94
C ASP A 232 21.95 14.12 -5.70
N LEU A 233 20.73 13.55 -5.74
CA LEU A 233 19.83 13.52 -4.60
C LEU A 233 20.37 12.61 -3.49
N ASN A 234 20.45 13.15 -2.29
CA ASN A 234 20.97 12.49 -1.11
C ASN A 234 20.00 12.62 0.09
N PRO A 235 20.21 11.86 1.19
CA PRO A 235 19.33 11.92 2.36
C PRO A 235 19.26 13.29 3.03
N GLU A 236 20.35 14.08 3.01
CA GLU A 236 20.40 15.43 3.59
C GLU A 236 19.38 16.36 2.92
N MET A 237 19.29 16.33 1.59
CA MET A 237 18.30 17.12 0.83
C MET A 237 16.86 16.75 1.20
N ILE A 238 16.59 15.49 1.52
CA ILE A 238 15.25 15.09 2.00
C ILE A 238 15.02 15.57 3.41
N GLN A 239 16.04 15.48 4.28
CA GLN A 239 15.91 16.02 5.62
C GLN A 239 15.60 17.52 5.56
N GLN A 240 16.23 18.26 4.64
CA GLN A 240 15.90 19.67 4.37
C GLN A 240 14.46 19.84 3.88
N PHE A 241 14.00 19.01 2.94
CA PHE A 241 12.60 19.03 2.48
C PHE A 241 11.62 18.77 3.63
N VAL A 242 11.89 17.78 4.49
CA VAL A 242 11.05 17.45 5.65
C VAL A 242 11.00 18.61 6.64
N SER A 243 12.16 19.21 6.94
CA SER A 243 12.29 20.31 7.89
C SER A 243 11.65 21.61 7.40
N THR A 244 11.63 21.86 6.09
CA THR A 244 11.04 23.06 5.47
C THR A 244 9.57 22.88 5.07
N SER A 245 9.02 21.67 5.22
CA SER A 245 7.65 21.36 4.86
C SER A 245 6.63 22.12 5.72
N VAL A 246 5.76 22.90 5.08
CA VAL A 246 4.69 23.68 5.74
C VAL A 246 3.38 22.90 5.95
N VAL A 247 3.31 21.65 5.49
CA VAL A 247 2.11 20.81 5.67
C VAL A 247 2.18 19.99 6.96
N SER A 248 1.05 19.40 7.36
CA SER A 248 0.99 18.63 8.60
C SER A 248 1.98 17.45 8.60
N PRO A 249 2.51 17.03 9.76
CA PRO A 249 3.45 15.90 9.88
C PRO A 249 3.00 14.64 9.14
N LYS A 250 1.71 14.31 9.25
CA LYS A 250 1.11 13.18 8.55
C LYS A 250 1.16 13.33 7.03
N THR A 251 0.93 14.53 6.52
CA THR A 251 1.01 14.83 5.08
C THR A 251 2.45 14.75 4.60
N THR A 252 3.40 15.35 5.31
CA THR A 252 4.84 15.24 5.02
C THR A 252 5.29 13.78 4.94
N LYS A 253 4.86 12.94 5.90
CA LYS A 253 5.14 11.50 5.89
C LYS A 253 4.54 10.80 4.66
N ASN A 254 3.31 11.13 4.27
CA ASN A 254 2.68 10.55 3.07
C ASN A 254 3.39 10.99 1.77
N ILE A 255 3.87 12.22 1.69
CA ILE A 255 4.68 12.70 0.57
C ILE A 255 6.00 11.90 0.50
N CYS A 256 6.66 11.69 1.64
CA CYS A 256 7.88 10.87 1.71
C CYS A 256 7.65 9.41 1.30
N ILE A 257 6.49 8.82 1.64
CA ILE A 257 6.11 7.48 1.17
C ILE A 257 5.97 7.45 -0.37
N THR A 258 5.42 8.53 -0.95
CA THR A 258 5.32 8.66 -2.42
C THR A 258 6.70 8.75 -3.05
N LEU A 259 7.60 9.57 -2.48
CA LEU A 259 9.00 9.66 -2.90
C LEU A 259 9.69 8.29 -2.80
N GLN A 260 9.46 7.54 -1.72
CA GLN A 260 10.02 6.20 -1.55
C GLN A 260 9.54 5.23 -2.63
N SER A 261 8.24 5.25 -2.98
CA SER A 261 7.68 4.44 -4.07
C SER A 261 8.32 4.78 -5.43
N MET A 262 8.46 6.08 -5.71
CA MET A 262 9.18 6.56 -6.90
C MET A 262 10.64 6.10 -6.89
N TRP A 263 11.31 6.16 -5.74
CA TRP A 263 12.71 5.79 -5.62
C TRP A 263 12.95 4.29 -5.79
N THR A 264 12.08 3.45 -5.24
CA THR A 264 12.11 1.99 -5.49
C THR A 264 12.00 1.68 -6.97
N THR A 265 11.15 2.41 -7.68
CA THR A 265 11.00 2.28 -9.14
C THR A 265 12.25 2.79 -9.87
N ALA A 266 12.81 3.92 -9.44
CA ALA A 266 14.05 4.49 -9.99
C ALA A 266 15.23 3.52 -9.88
N ARG A 267 15.33 2.80 -8.75
CA ARG A 267 16.32 1.74 -8.55
C ARG A 267 16.10 0.56 -9.49
N ALA A 268 14.86 0.08 -9.60
CA ALA A 268 14.51 -1.01 -10.51
C ALA A 268 14.79 -0.67 -11.99
N TRP A 269 14.59 0.59 -12.38
CA TRP A 269 14.85 1.09 -13.73
C TRP A 269 16.30 1.55 -13.95
N GLY A 270 17.17 1.43 -12.94
CA GLY A 270 18.60 1.74 -13.05
C GLY A 270 18.96 3.22 -13.11
N TYR A 271 18.06 4.12 -12.70
CA TYR A 271 18.36 5.57 -12.60
C TYR A 271 19.29 5.86 -11.42
N VAL A 272 19.19 5.08 -10.34
CA VAL A 272 19.92 5.26 -9.08
C VAL A 272 20.23 3.91 -8.44
N SER A 273 21.30 3.83 -7.63
CA SER A 273 21.72 2.58 -6.96
C SER A 273 21.49 2.59 -5.44
N HIS A 274 21.46 3.77 -4.82
CA HIS A 274 21.36 3.93 -3.37
C HIS A 274 19.92 4.03 -2.88
N ASN A 275 19.73 3.79 -1.59
CA ASN A 275 18.49 4.08 -0.89
C ASN A 275 18.50 5.54 -0.44
N LEU A 276 17.55 6.32 -0.91
CA LEU A 276 17.50 7.76 -0.65
C LEU A 276 16.89 8.09 0.73
N MET A 277 16.02 7.23 1.26
CA MET A 277 15.35 7.46 2.55
C MET A 277 16.14 6.95 3.76
N GLU A 278 17.33 6.40 3.54
CA GLU A 278 18.17 5.83 4.61
C GLU A 278 18.71 6.94 5.51
N GLY A 279 18.47 6.83 6.81
CA GLY A 279 18.88 7.83 7.81
C GLY A 279 17.99 9.08 7.91
N VAL A 280 16.93 9.20 7.09
CA VAL A 280 16.01 10.34 7.15
C VAL A 280 15.08 10.25 8.35
N VAL A 281 15.04 11.30 9.16
CA VAL A 281 14.15 11.41 10.32
C VAL A 281 12.84 12.05 9.89
N LEU A 282 11.76 11.26 9.93
CA LEU A 282 10.41 11.72 9.63
C LEU A 282 9.74 12.35 10.85
N PRO A 283 8.84 13.34 10.66
CA PRO A 283 8.21 14.04 11.76
C PRO A 283 7.28 13.11 12.53
N ASP A 284 7.23 13.29 13.85
CA ASP A 284 6.33 12.51 14.69
C ASP A 284 4.87 12.92 14.45
N VAL A 285 4.00 11.91 14.37
CA VAL A 285 2.57 12.10 14.15
C VAL A 285 1.87 11.81 15.45
N LYS A 286 1.60 12.86 16.23
CA LYS A 286 0.82 12.76 17.46
C LYS A 286 -0.54 12.11 17.15
N ARG A 287 -0.90 11.10 17.93
CA ARG A 287 -2.22 10.47 17.86
C ARG A 287 -3.23 11.41 18.47
N VAL A 288 -4.08 12.00 17.64
CA VAL A 288 -5.24 12.79 18.09
C VAL A 288 -6.41 11.84 18.23
N GLN A 289 -7.17 11.95 19.32
CA GLN A 289 -8.40 11.18 19.45
C GLN A 289 -9.39 11.59 18.34
N PRO A 290 -9.96 10.63 17.61
CA PRO A 290 -10.90 10.94 16.54
C PRO A 290 -12.16 11.58 17.11
N PHE A 291 -12.63 12.64 16.47
CA PHE A 291 -13.88 13.29 16.83
C PHE A 291 -15.08 12.41 16.45
N PHE A 292 -16.08 12.37 17.33
CA PHE A 292 -17.36 11.68 17.10
C PHE A 292 -18.51 12.51 17.66
N PHE A 293 -19.70 12.34 17.08
CA PHE A 293 -20.91 12.97 17.60
C PHE A 293 -21.42 12.21 18.82
N SER A 294 -21.81 12.95 19.85
CA SER A 294 -22.61 12.39 20.95
C SER A 294 -23.99 11.95 20.44
N GLN A 295 -24.65 11.05 21.18
CA GLN A 295 -26.01 10.62 20.86
C GLN A 295 -26.98 11.81 20.74
N ARG A 296 -26.87 12.80 21.64
CA ARG A 296 -27.69 14.01 21.62
C ARG A 296 -27.46 14.84 20.36
N GLU A 297 -26.21 15.03 19.94
CA GLU A 297 -25.90 15.76 18.71
C GLU A 297 -26.46 15.06 17.47
N ILE A 298 -26.37 13.72 17.41
CA ILE A 298 -26.98 12.93 16.33
C ILE A 298 -28.48 13.21 16.27
N GLN A 299 -29.18 13.11 17.40
CA GLN A 299 -30.62 13.34 17.45
C GLN A 299 -30.99 14.78 17.02
N LEU A 300 -30.24 15.79 17.46
CA LEU A 300 -30.43 17.18 17.02
C LEU A 300 -30.21 17.36 15.52
N ILE A 301 -29.18 16.72 14.96
CA ILE A 301 -28.91 16.72 13.53
C ILE A 301 -30.10 16.13 12.77
N LEU A 302 -30.63 14.99 13.20
CA LEU A 302 -31.75 14.34 12.51
C LEU A 302 -33.05 15.14 12.62
N ALA A 303 -33.34 15.69 13.80
CA ALA A 303 -34.52 16.52 14.03
C ALA A 303 -34.53 17.76 13.13
N ARG A 304 -33.37 18.41 12.94
CA ARG A 304 -33.26 19.63 12.13
C ARG A 304 -33.08 19.35 10.63
N ALA A 305 -32.52 18.19 10.26
CA ALA A 305 -32.35 17.81 8.86
C ALA A 305 -33.70 17.61 8.16
N GLN A 306 -33.74 17.94 6.87
CA GLN A 306 -34.87 17.69 5.97
C GLN A 306 -34.57 16.49 5.09
N GLU A 307 -35.62 15.80 4.62
CA GLU A 307 -35.45 14.75 3.61
C GLU A 307 -34.92 15.34 2.29
N PRO A 308 -34.11 14.60 1.52
CA PRO A 308 -33.58 13.24 1.77
C PRO A 308 -32.38 13.16 2.75
N HIS A 309 -31.88 14.29 3.25
CA HIS A 309 -30.65 14.31 4.06
C HIS A 309 -30.83 13.69 5.45
N ARG A 310 -32.03 13.81 6.05
CA ARG A 310 -32.34 13.19 7.35
C ARG A 310 -32.16 11.68 7.28
N THR A 311 -32.74 11.02 6.27
CA THR A 311 -32.53 9.59 6.03
C THR A 311 -31.04 9.25 5.85
N TRP A 312 -30.32 10.05 5.05
CA TRP A 312 -28.88 9.83 4.83
C TRP A 312 -28.06 9.90 6.14
N TYR A 313 -28.28 10.93 6.97
CA TYR A 313 -27.54 11.08 8.23
C TYR A 313 -27.91 9.99 9.25
N GLY A 314 -29.19 9.61 9.31
CA GLY A 314 -29.65 8.59 10.24
C GLY A 314 -29.09 7.22 9.90
N LEU A 315 -29.07 6.85 8.60
CA LEU A 315 -28.38 5.65 8.14
C LEU A 315 -26.89 5.73 8.48
N ALA A 316 -26.21 6.85 8.24
CA ALA A 316 -24.79 7.00 8.59
C ALA A 316 -24.52 6.77 10.09
N ALA A 317 -25.39 7.26 10.96
CA ALA A 317 -25.28 7.13 12.41
C ALA A 317 -25.54 5.69 12.91
N GLU A 318 -26.54 5.01 12.36
CA GLU A 318 -26.94 3.67 12.80
C GLU A 318 -26.10 2.54 12.19
N THR A 319 -25.75 2.67 10.92
CA THR A 319 -25.06 1.59 10.18
C THR A 319 -23.54 1.76 10.21
N GLY A 320 -23.04 2.98 10.47
CA GLY A 320 -21.61 3.28 10.45
C GLY A 320 -20.95 3.15 9.08
N LEU A 321 -21.74 3.13 8.00
CA LEU A 321 -21.25 3.05 6.63
C LEU A 321 -20.36 4.24 6.27
N ARG A 322 -19.39 4.01 5.37
CA ARG A 322 -18.59 5.10 4.80
C ARG A 322 -19.50 5.98 3.94
N ALA A 323 -19.24 7.28 3.90
CA ALA A 323 -20.06 8.22 3.13
C ALA A 323 -20.16 7.85 1.64
N GLY A 324 -19.06 7.36 1.05
CA GLY A 324 -19.08 6.84 -0.32
C GLY A 324 -19.94 5.57 -0.48
N GLU A 325 -19.97 4.67 0.51
CA GLU A 325 -20.85 3.47 0.49
C GLU A 325 -22.32 3.91 0.51
N LEU A 326 -22.70 4.86 1.38
CA LEU A 326 -24.05 5.42 1.42
C LEU A 326 -24.45 6.12 0.12
N CYS A 327 -23.52 6.87 -0.49
CA CYS A 327 -23.79 7.53 -1.77
C CYS A 327 -23.92 6.53 -2.94
N GLY A 328 -23.40 5.31 -2.80
CA GLY A 328 -23.53 4.23 -3.78
C GLY A 328 -24.72 3.30 -3.53
N LEU A 329 -25.49 3.48 -2.46
CA LEU A 329 -26.57 2.57 -2.09
C LEU A 329 -27.74 2.64 -3.09
N THR A 330 -28.28 1.49 -3.46
CA THR A 330 -29.49 1.37 -4.29
C THR A 330 -30.71 0.98 -3.44
N VAL A 331 -31.91 1.14 -4.00
CA VAL A 331 -33.14 0.66 -3.33
C VAL A 331 -33.13 -0.86 -3.18
N ASP A 332 -32.54 -1.58 -4.13
CA ASP A 332 -32.48 -3.06 -4.14
C ASP A 332 -31.51 -3.62 -3.09
N ASP A 333 -30.62 -2.77 -2.56
CA ASP A 333 -29.70 -3.13 -1.47
C ASP A 333 -30.40 -3.15 -0.10
N ILE A 334 -31.67 -2.72 0.00
CA ILE A 334 -32.41 -2.60 1.26
C ILE A 334 -33.53 -3.64 1.32
N ASP A 335 -33.39 -4.59 2.22
CA ASP A 335 -34.45 -5.55 2.56
C ASP A 335 -35.12 -5.10 3.87
N ILE A 336 -36.21 -4.36 3.75
CA ILE A 336 -36.90 -3.80 4.92
C ILE A 336 -37.63 -4.89 5.72
N GLU A 337 -38.14 -5.92 5.06
CA GLU A 337 -38.87 -7.00 5.71
C GLU A 337 -37.95 -7.84 6.59
N ARG A 338 -36.72 -8.09 6.13
CA ARG A 338 -35.70 -8.77 6.95
C ARG A 338 -34.87 -7.82 7.82
N GLY A 339 -35.02 -6.51 7.66
CA GLY A 339 -34.24 -5.51 8.39
C GLY A 339 -32.76 -5.57 8.06
N MET A 340 -32.41 -5.58 6.77
CA MET A 340 -31.03 -5.67 6.30
C MET A 340 -30.70 -4.64 5.24
N LEU A 341 -29.43 -4.23 5.21
CA LEU A 341 -28.84 -3.40 4.18
C LEU A 341 -27.58 -4.09 3.64
N GLN A 342 -27.47 -4.22 2.33
CA GLN A 342 -26.31 -4.80 1.68
C GLN A 342 -25.39 -3.72 1.10
N VAL A 343 -24.12 -3.77 1.45
CA VAL A 343 -23.09 -2.89 0.88
C VAL A 343 -22.44 -3.64 -0.27
N ARG A 344 -22.66 -3.20 -1.51
CA ARG A 344 -22.07 -3.82 -2.71
C ARG A 344 -21.10 -2.90 -3.46
N GLN A 345 -21.32 -1.59 -3.37
CA GLN A 345 -20.58 -0.61 -4.15
C GLN A 345 -20.33 0.68 -3.36
N SER A 346 -19.51 1.56 -3.93
CA SER A 346 -19.27 2.89 -3.36
C SER A 346 -19.29 3.96 -4.46
N ALA A 347 -19.62 5.18 -4.09
CA ALA A 347 -19.53 6.33 -4.97
C ALA A 347 -18.39 7.25 -4.53
N TRP A 348 -17.62 7.74 -5.51
CA TRP A 348 -16.61 8.75 -5.29
C TRP A 348 -16.65 9.76 -6.44
N ARG A 349 -16.72 11.06 -6.11
CA ARG A 349 -16.86 12.14 -7.10
C ARG A 349 -18.03 11.97 -8.07
N GLY A 350 -19.17 11.50 -7.56
CA GLY A 350 -20.38 11.29 -8.36
C GLY A 350 -20.29 10.12 -9.35
N LYS A 351 -19.25 9.27 -9.25
CA LYS A 351 -19.08 8.06 -10.04
C LYS A 351 -19.17 6.84 -9.12
N LEU A 352 -19.91 5.83 -9.57
CA LEU A 352 -19.90 4.51 -8.94
C LEU A 352 -18.54 3.85 -9.20
N GLY A 353 -18.10 3.05 -8.24
CA GLY A 353 -16.94 2.20 -8.37
C GLY A 353 -16.98 1.06 -7.38
N ASP A 354 -16.21 0.02 -7.70
CA ASP A 354 -16.08 -1.14 -6.84
C ASP A 354 -15.47 -0.73 -5.51
N PRO A 355 -15.94 -1.32 -4.40
CA PRO A 355 -15.52 -0.87 -3.10
C PRO A 355 -14.06 -1.28 -2.87
N LYS A 356 -13.43 -0.71 -1.84
CA LYS A 356 -11.95 -0.63 -1.79
C LYS A 356 -11.28 -2.02 -1.71
N THR A 357 -11.95 -3.00 -1.11
CA THR A 357 -11.47 -4.35 -0.80
C THR A 357 -12.64 -5.35 -0.82
N ASP A 358 -12.42 -6.63 -1.05
CA ASP A 358 -13.52 -7.62 -1.04
C ASP A 358 -14.28 -7.64 0.30
N ASP A 359 -13.57 -7.42 1.42
CA ASP A 359 -14.13 -7.26 2.78
C ASP A 359 -15.13 -6.11 2.96
N SER A 360 -15.23 -5.22 1.97
CA SER A 360 -16.19 -4.12 2.04
C SER A 360 -17.59 -4.52 1.57
N ILE A 361 -17.72 -5.67 0.89
CA ILE A 361 -19.01 -6.28 0.58
C ILE A 361 -19.53 -6.98 1.82
N ARG A 362 -20.65 -6.50 2.36
CA ARG A 362 -21.17 -6.99 3.64
C ARG A 362 -22.66 -6.71 3.80
N VAL A 363 -23.29 -7.42 4.71
CA VAL A 363 -24.65 -7.17 5.16
C VAL A 363 -24.60 -6.48 6.52
N VAL A 364 -25.45 -5.48 6.72
CA VAL A 364 -25.59 -4.72 7.96
C VAL A 364 -27.05 -4.79 8.40
N GLU A 365 -27.29 -5.24 9.62
CA GLU A 365 -28.63 -5.25 10.21
C GLU A 365 -29.13 -3.82 10.49
N LEU A 366 -30.40 -3.60 10.16
CA LEU A 366 -31.18 -2.39 10.41
C LEU A 366 -32.13 -2.60 11.59
N SER A 367 -32.32 -1.56 12.39
CA SER A 367 -33.32 -1.54 13.44
C SER A 367 -34.74 -1.41 12.89
N PRO A 368 -35.76 -1.79 13.69
CA PRO A 368 -37.16 -1.55 13.35
C PRO A 368 -37.46 -0.06 13.08
N GLN A 369 -36.81 0.85 13.80
CA GLN A 369 -36.98 2.30 13.61
C GLN A 369 -36.43 2.76 12.26
N ALA A 370 -35.24 2.30 11.87
CA ALA A 370 -34.68 2.59 10.55
C ALA A 370 -35.59 2.06 9.45
N CYS A 371 -36.09 0.85 9.62
CA CYS A 371 -37.00 0.19 8.67
C CYS A 371 -38.30 0.98 8.49
N ALA A 372 -38.89 1.46 9.60
CA ALA A 372 -40.10 2.28 9.58
C ALA A 372 -39.85 3.65 8.91
N HIS A 373 -38.70 4.28 9.21
CA HIS A 373 -38.29 5.54 8.59
C HIS A 373 -38.06 5.37 7.08
N LEU A 374 -37.34 4.32 6.67
CA LEU A 374 -37.10 3.97 5.27
C LEU A 374 -38.41 3.68 4.52
N LYS A 375 -39.34 2.93 5.11
CA LYS A 375 -40.69 2.71 4.53
C LYS A 375 -41.40 4.03 4.24
N THR A 376 -41.26 5.03 5.11
CA THR A 376 -41.86 6.35 4.91
C THR A 376 -41.11 7.15 3.84
N PHE A 377 -39.78 7.16 3.89
CA PHE A 377 -38.93 7.82 2.92
C PHE A 377 -39.16 7.32 1.48
N LEU A 378 -39.30 6.00 1.31
CA LEU A 378 -39.48 5.39 -0.01
C LEU A 378 -40.83 5.74 -0.66
N LYS A 379 -41.83 6.21 0.09
CA LYS A 379 -43.10 6.69 -0.48
C LYS A 379 -42.92 7.98 -1.31
N SER A 380 -41.94 8.81 -0.96
CA SER A 380 -41.60 10.05 -1.69
C SER A 380 -40.32 9.92 -2.52
N TRP A 381 -39.74 8.72 -2.59
CA TRP A 381 -38.57 8.46 -3.41
C TRP A 381 -38.93 8.46 -4.90
N HIS A 382 -38.08 9.09 -5.70
CA HIS A 382 -38.27 9.21 -7.14
C HIS A 382 -37.40 8.18 -7.87
N PRO A 383 -37.99 7.32 -8.71
CA PRO A 383 -37.24 6.38 -9.54
C PRO A 383 -36.19 7.09 -10.40
N ASN A 384 -35.01 6.48 -10.48
CA ASN A 384 -33.93 6.89 -11.38
C ASN A 384 -33.36 5.64 -12.06
N GLU A 385 -32.73 5.82 -13.22
CA GLU A 385 -32.22 4.72 -14.06
C GLU A 385 -31.31 3.74 -13.30
N ARG A 386 -30.51 4.28 -12.37
CA ARG A 386 -29.54 3.51 -11.58
C ARG A 386 -30.11 3.00 -10.26
N ARG A 387 -31.39 3.24 -9.99
CA ARG A 387 -32.11 2.88 -8.75
C ARG A 387 -31.38 3.31 -7.47
N LEU A 388 -30.60 4.39 -7.54
CA LEU A 388 -29.85 4.93 -6.41
C LEU A 388 -30.82 5.45 -5.36
N LEU A 389 -30.58 5.11 -4.09
CA LEU A 389 -31.37 5.63 -2.98
C LEU A 389 -31.20 7.14 -2.85
N PHE A 390 -29.98 7.63 -3.09
CA PHE A 390 -29.62 9.06 -3.07
C PHE A 390 -29.01 9.49 -4.40
N ALA A 391 -29.85 10.02 -5.28
CA ALA A 391 -29.46 10.50 -6.61
C ALA A 391 -29.54 12.03 -6.71
N THR A 392 -28.75 12.61 -7.60
CA THR A 392 -29.00 13.97 -8.11
C THR A 392 -30.16 13.96 -9.10
N CYS A 393 -30.65 15.13 -9.49
CA CYS A 393 -31.66 15.27 -10.56
C CYS A 393 -31.24 14.62 -11.89
N ASN A 394 -29.93 14.48 -12.13
CA ASN A 394 -29.39 13.85 -13.33
C ASN A 394 -29.17 12.33 -13.17
N GLY A 395 -29.70 11.69 -12.11
CA GLY A 395 -29.56 10.26 -11.88
C GLY A 395 -28.15 9.81 -11.46
N THR A 396 -27.26 10.74 -11.10
CA THR A 396 -25.90 10.42 -10.63
C THR A 396 -25.84 10.29 -9.10
N PRO A 397 -24.92 9.47 -8.55
CA PRO A 397 -24.67 9.43 -7.11
C PRO A 397 -24.32 10.79 -6.54
N TRP A 398 -24.71 11.05 -5.29
CA TRP A 398 -24.24 12.24 -4.59
C TRP A 398 -22.72 12.23 -4.41
N ASP A 399 -22.12 13.43 -4.53
CA ASP A 399 -20.75 13.65 -4.12
C ASP A 399 -20.70 13.98 -2.62
N GLN A 400 -20.02 13.13 -1.85
CA GLN A 400 -19.88 13.30 -0.41
C GLN A 400 -19.23 14.63 -0.01
N ASN A 401 -18.32 15.20 -0.81
CA ASN A 401 -17.68 16.49 -0.48
C ASN A 401 -18.65 17.65 -0.69
N MET A 402 -19.50 17.58 -1.72
CA MET A 402 -20.56 18.55 -1.98
C MET A 402 -21.64 18.48 -0.92
N LEU A 403 -22.06 17.27 -0.53
CA LEU A 403 -23.00 17.07 0.57
C LEU A 403 -22.45 17.65 1.88
N LEU A 404 -21.20 17.34 2.20
CA LEU A 404 -20.50 17.86 3.39
C LEU A 404 -20.44 19.40 3.37
N LYS A 405 -19.99 19.99 2.25
CA LYS A 405 -19.76 21.44 2.13
C LYS A 405 -21.07 22.24 2.06
N ARG A 406 -22.04 21.78 1.26
CA ARG A 406 -23.25 22.56 0.92
C ARG A 406 -24.44 22.30 1.82
N ARG A 407 -24.52 21.14 2.49
CA ARG A 407 -25.69 20.76 3.31
C ARG A 407 -25.32 20.51 4.76
N PHE A 408 -24.32 19.65 5.03
CA PHE A 408 -24.03 19.23 6.39
C PHE A 408 -23.32 20.31 7.24
N ARG A 409 -22.28 20.96 6.72
CA ARG A 409 -21.58 22.03 7.45
C ARG A 409 -22.49 23.22 7.79
N PRO A 410 -23.36 23.72 6.89
CA PRO A 410 -24.36 24.73 7.24
C PRO A 410 -25.31 24.27 8.35
N LEU A 411 -25.78 23.02 8.31
CA LEU A 411 -26.64 22.45 9.34
C LEU A 411 -25.95 22.44 10.71
N LEU A 412 -24.71 21.94 10.78
CA LEU A 412 -23.94 21.93 12.02
C LEU A 412 -23.73 23.33 12.60
N ARG A 413 -23.44 24.33 11.75
CA ARG A 413 -23.33 25.73 12.19
C ARG A 413 -24.64 26.26 12.76
N SER A 414 -25.78 25.94 12.14
CA SER A 414 -27.10 26.34 12.65
C SER A 414 -27.46 25.72 14.01
N LEU A 415 -26.84 24.58 14.34
CA LEU A 415 -27.02 23.89 15.61
C LEU A 415 -25.94 24.25 16.65
N GLY A 416 -24.98 25.12 16.31
CA GLY A 416 -23.85 25.45 17.18
C GLY A 416 -22.85 24.31 17.40
N ILE A 417 -22.91 23.24 16.60
CA ILE A 417 -22.02 22.07 16.74
C ILE A 417 -20.68 22.36 16.06
N GLN A 418 -19.61 22.41 16.86
CA GLN A 418 -18.25 22.64 16.36
C GLN A 418 -17.57 21.32 16.00
N VAL A 419 -17.23 21.17 14.72
CA VAL A 419 -16.51 19.99 14.22
C VAL A 419 -15.08 20.39 13.83
N PRO A 420 -14.04 19.71 14.35
CA PRO A 420 -12.65 20.03 14.00
C PRO A 420 -12.40 19.90 12.50
N ARG A 421 -11.48 20.73 11.96
CA ARG A 421 -11.13 20.70 10.53
C ARG A 421 -10.62 19.31 10.13
N GLY A 422 -11.16 18.77 9.04
CA GLY A 422 -10.84 17.44 8.54
C GLY A 422 -11.80 16.34 9.02
N ASN A 423 -12.63 16.61 10.04
CA ASN A 423 -13.74 15.75 10.41
C ASN A 423 -15.03 16.12 9.65
N GLY A 424 -15.92 15.16 9.53
CA GLY A 424 -17.14 15.26 8.72
C GLY A 424 -17.96 14.00 8.93
N PHE A 425 -18.36 13.33 7.85
CA PHE A 425 -19.20 12.14 7.95
C PHE A 425 -18.57 10.94 8.68
N HIS A 426 -17.24 10.85 8.75
CA HIS A 426 -16.59 9.83 9.57
C HIS A 426 -16.88 9.96 11.07
N ALA A 427 -17.30 11.13 11.54
CA ALA A 427 -17.71 11.31 12.93
C ALA A 427 -18.97 10.50 13.29
N PHE A 428 -19.89 10.27 12.33
CA PHE A 428 -21.02 9.35 12.53
C PHE A 428 -20.54 7.91 12.72
N ARG A 429 -19.58 7.48 11.91
CA ARG A 429 -19.00 6.14 12.01
C ARG A 429 -18.24 5.94 13.32
N HIS A 430 -17.49 6.94 13.78
CA HIS A 430 -16.85 6.88 15.09
C HIS A 430 -17.88 6.83 16.21
N ALA A 431 -18.96 7.62 16.12
CA ALA A 431 -20.05 7.57 17.09
C ALA A 431 -20.72 6.20 17.12
N ASN A 432 -20.96 5.61 15.95
CA ASN A 432 -21.50 4.26 15.81
C ASN A 432 -20.61 3.21 16.50
N ALA A 433 -19.29 3.27 16.26
CA ALA A 433 -18.33 2.37 16.90
C ALA A 433 -18.31 2.53 18.44
N THR A 434 -18.38 3.77 18.93
CA THR A 434 -18.47 4.07 20.37
C THR A 434 -19.77 3.55 20.99
N LEU A 435 -20.91 3.75 20.32
CA LEU A 435 -22.21 3.26 20.76
C LEU A 435 -22.25 1.72 20.81
N MET A 436 -21.77 1.05 19.75
CA MET A 436 -21.64 -0.41 19.74
C MET A 436 -20.78 -0.92 20.90
N ASN A 437 -19.70 -0.21 21.24
CA ASN A 437 -18.88 -0.55 22.39
C ASN A 437 -19.65 -0.42 23.71
N SER A 438 -20.41 0.67 23.90
CA SER A 438 -21.24 0.84 25.10
C SER A 438 -22.38 -0.19 25.23
N PHE A 439 -22.85 -0.74 24.11
CA PHE A 439 -23.89 -1.77 24.07
C PHE A 439 -23.35 -3.20 24.23
N GLY A 440 -22.05 -3.35 24.45
CA GLY A 440 -21.39 -4.65 24.63
C GLY A 440 -21.28 -5.45 23.34
N ALA A 441 -21.24 -4.81 22.16
CA ALA A 441 -21.01 -5.52 20.90
C ALA A 441 -19.61 -6.15 20.87
N SER A 442 -19.54 -7.42 20.47
CA SER A 442 -18.27 -8.13 20.32
C SER A 442 -17.35 -7.43 19.30
N GLN A 443 -16.03 -7.54 19.50
CA GLN A 443 -15.06 -6.93 18.59
C GLN A 443 -15.21 -7.44 17.15
N LYS A 444 -15.50 -8.74 16.99
CA LYS A 444 -15.77 -9.37 15.68
C LYS A 444 -16.99 -8.78 15.00
N LEU A 445 -18.12 -8.63 15.70
CA LEU A 445 -19.32 -8.01 15.16
C LEU A 445 -19.06 -6.55 14.72
N ARG A 446 -18.29 -5.80 15.51
CA ARG A 446 -17.89 -4.42 15.15
C ARG A 446 -17.04 -4.39 13.88
N GLN A 447 -16.04 -5.26 13.77
CA GLN A 447 -15.18 -5.36 12.57
C GLN A 447 -15.99 -5.71 11.33
N GLN A 448 -16.89 -6.69 11.45
CA GLN A 448 -17.81 -7.10 10.39
C GLN A 448 -18.72 -5.95 9.95
N ARG A 449 -19.48 -5.31 10.87
CA ARG A 449 -20.37 -4.20 10.53
C ARG A 449 -19.64 -3.01 9.92
N LEU A 450 -18.45 -2.70 10.42
CA LEU A 450 -17.64 -1.61 9.91
C LEU A 450 -16.91 -1.96 8.59
N GLY A 451 -16.81 -3.23 8.21
CA GLY A 451 -16.02 -3.64 7.03
C GLY A 451 -14.55 -3.27 7.22
N HIS A 452 -14.00 -3.63 8.38
CA HIS A 452 -12.57 -3.65 8.60
C HIS A 452 -12.04 -4.99 8.11
N ALA A 453 -11.01 -4.96 7.25
CA ALA A 453 -10.32 -6.16 6.82
C ALA A 453 -9.71 -6.83 8.05
N ASP A 454 -10.35 -7.89 8.53
CA ASP A 454 -9.66 -8.88 9.33
C ASP A 454 -8.85 -9.70 8.32
N GLY A 455 -7.59 -10.02 8.59
CA GLY A 455 -6.76 -10.88 7.72
C GLY A 455 -7.26 -12.33 7.60
N SER A 456 -8.57 -12.56 7.71
CA SER A 456 -9.26 -13.82 7.56
C SER A 456 -9.71 -13.98 6.11
N PRO A 457 -9.54 -15.15 5.47
CA PRO A 457 -10.04 -15.40 4.13
C PRO A 457 -11.55 -15.14 4.05
N VAL A 458 -11.94 -14.26 3.13
CA VAL A 458 -13.32 -13.86 2.80
C VAL A 458 -14.18 -15.05 2.35
N THR A 459 -13.56 -16.19 2.04
CA THR A 459 -14.16 -17.32 1.35
C THR A 459 -15.22 -18.09 2.14
N GLU A 460 -15.28 -18.00 3.47
CA GLU A 460 -16.29 -18.73 4.26
C GLU A 460 -17.55 -17.90 4.56
N THR A 461 -17.44 -16.57 4.53
CA THR A 461 -18.54 -15.64 4.88
C THR A 461 -19.46 -15.33 3.70
N ILE A 462 -19.05 -15.67 2.47
CA ILE A 462 -19.85 -15.44 1.25
C ILE A 462 -21.11 -16.32 1.23
N TYR A 463 -21.15 -17.42 2.00
CA TYR A 463 -22.26 -18.40 1.96
C TYR A 463 -23.21 -18.39 3.15
N THR A 464 -23.05 -17.50 4.13
CA THR A 464 -24.00 -17.40 5.25
C THR A 464 -24.55 -15.99 5.37
N HIS A 465 -25.65 -15.74 4.66
CA HIS A 465 -26.63 -14.68 4.92
C HIS A 465 -27.31 -14.81 6.30
N VAL A 466 -26.56 -15.20 7.33
CA VAL A 466 -27.12 -15.42 8.67
C VAL A 466 -26.93 -14.13 9.44
N ILE A 467 -28.00 -13.34 9.44
CA ILE A 467 -28.17 -12.28 10.42
C ILE A 467 -27.96 -12.90 11.81
N SER A 468 -26.98 -12.40 12.57
CA SER A 468 -26.79 -12.87 13.93
C SER A 468 -27.84 -12.26 14.86
N GLU A 469 -28.32 -13.02 15.84
CA GLU A 469 -29.22 -12.51 16.87
C GLU A 469 -28.59 -11.33 17.62
N ASP A 470 -27.28 -11.43 17.90
CA ASP A 470 -26.49 -10.35 18.50
C ASP A 470 -26.45 -9.10 17.59
N GLY A 471 -26.29 -9.29 16.28
CA GLY A 471 -26.38 -8.22 15.28
C GLY A 471 -27.72 -7.50 15.30
N ARG A 472 -28.84 -8.22 15.36
CA ARG A 472 -30.19 -7.61 15.49
C ARG A 472 -30.36 -6.88 16.81
N ARG A 473 -29.89 -7.47 17.91
CA ARG A 473 -29.95 -6.85 19.24
C ARG A 473 -29.21 -5.50 19.25
N ILE A 474 -27.98 -5.49 18.73
CA ILE A 474 -27.16 -4.27 18.63
C ILE A 474 -27.79 -3.26 17.68
N ALA A 475 -28.31 -3.69 16.53
CA ALA A 475 -29.03 -2.82 15.60
C ALA A 475 -30.24 -2.17 16.27
N ALA A 476 -31.07 -2.93 17.00
CA ALA A 476 -32.22 -2.38 17.73
C ALA A 476 -31.82 -1.35 18.80
N GLN A 477 -30.71 -1.56 19.52
CA GLN A 477 -30.19 -0.60 20.49
C GLN A 477 -29.67 0.68 19.82
N LEU A 478 -28.93 0.54 18.71
CA LEU A 478 -28.52 1.68 17.87
C LEU A 478 -29.74 2.43 17.33
N GLY A 479 -30.78 1.70 16.91
CA GLY A 479 -32.04 2.26 16.43
C GLY A 479 -32.71 3.14 17.45
N LYS A 480 -32.84 2.67 18.70
CA LYS A 480 -33.36 3.46 19.82
C LYS A 480 -32.47 4.69 20.09
N ALA A 481 -31.15 4.54 20.05
CA ALA A 481 -30.24 5.64 20.33
C ALA A 481 -30.29 6.75 19.26
N VAL A 482 -30.37 6.35 17.99
CA VAL A 482 -30.33 7.25 16.83
C VAL A 482 -31.72 7.83 16.54
N TRP A 483 -32.76 6.99 16.49
CA TRP A 483 -34.11 7.37 16.05
C TRP A 483 -35.12 7.53 17.19
N GLY A 484 -34.81 7.14 18.42
CA GLY A 484 -35.78 7.07 19.53
C GLY A 484 -36.39 8.40 19.98
N VAL A 485 -35.84 9.55 19.56
CA VAL A 485 -36.40 10.89 19.84
C VAL A 485 -37.23 11.43 18.66
N LEU A 486 -37.18 10.77 17.50
CA LEU A 486 -37.95 11.15 16.31
C LEU A 486 -39.36 10.52 16.37
N ASP A 487 -40.03 10.70 17.49
CA ASP A 487 -41.46 10.45 17.61
C ASP A 487 -42.22 11.34 16.58
N PRO A 488 -43.22 10.82 15.85
CA PRO A 488 -43.99 11.55 14.83
C PRO A 488 -44.57 12.90 15.28
N SER A 489 -44.69 13.14 16.59
CA SER A 489 -45.14 14.40 17.19
C SER A 489 -44.22 15.61 16.92
N TRP A 490 -42.97 15.41 16.47
CA TRP A 490 -42.03 16.51 16.18
C TRP A 490 -42.25 17.19 14.82
N THR A 491 -43.02 16.59 13.91
CA THR A 491 -43.26 17.16 12.57
C THR A 491 -44.37 18.23 12.49
N LEU A 492 -45.04 18.57 13.60
CA LEU A 492 -46.12 19.57 13.60
C LEU A 492 -46.08 20.48 14.83
N LYS A 493 -45.04 21.30 14.97
CA LYS A 493 -45.18 22.63 15.55
C LYS A 493 -44.36 23.61 14.72
N GLU A 494 -45.02 24.21 13.73
CA GLU A 494 -44.57 25.52 13.26
C GLU A 494 -44.49 26.44 14.49
N ASN A 495 -43.30 27.02 14.70
CA ASN A 495 -43.03 27.93 15.80
C ASN A 495 -43.94 29.17 15.70
N SER A 496 -45.08 29.12 16.36
CA SER A 496 -45.87 30.28 16.75
C SER A 496 -45.71 30.52 18.26
N SER A 497 -44.48 30.71 18.73
CA SER A 497 -44.18 31.42 19.98
C SER A 497 -42.68 31.55 20.18
N GLY A 498 -42.22 32.80 20.29
CA GLY A 498 -40.85 33.11 20.67
C GLY A 498 -40.56 32.56 22.06
N VAL A 499 -39.55 31.70 22.17
CA VAL A 499 -38.93 31.32 23.44
C VAL A 499 -37.43 31.39 23.25
N GLU A 500 -36.79 32.22 24.07
CA GLU A 500 -35.37 32.50 24.09
C GLU A 500 -34.53 31.22 24.23
N SER A 501 -33.40 31.19 23.52
CA SER A 501 -32.40 30.13 23.62
C SER A 501 -31.68 30.20 24.98
N PRO A 502 -31.56 29.11 25.75
CA PRO A 502 -30.80 29.14 26.98
C PRO A 502 -29.30 29.29 26.68
N LYS A 503 -28.67 30.28 27.32
CA LYS A 503 -27.23 30.59 27.22
C LYS A 503 -26.39 29.38 27.68
N PRO A 504 -25.24 29.11 27.02
CA PRO A 504 -24.36 28.02 27.42
C PRO A 504 -23.70 28.34 28.77
N LEU A 505 -23.82 27.40 29.72
CA LEU A 505 -23.02 27.35 30.94
C LEU A 505 -21.56 27.11 30.55
N TYR A 506 -20.73 28.14 30.70
CA TYR A 506 -19.28 28.02 30.70
C TYR A 506 -18.86 27.30 31.99
N LEU A 507 -18.18 26.16 31.86
CA LEU A 507 -17.38 25.59 32.94
C LEU A 507 -15.94 26.09 32.75
N ASN A 508 -15.44 26.75 33.80
CA ASN A 508 -14.08 27.27 33.94
C ASN A 508 -13.02 26.17 33.82
#